data_AF-A0A7C7LV97-F1
#
_entry.id   AF-A0A7C7LV97-F1
#
_cell.length_a   1.000
_cell.length_b   1.000
_cell.length_c   1.000
_cell.angle_alpha   90.00
_cell.angle_beta   90.00
_cell.angle_gamma   90.00
#
_symmetry.space_group_name_H-M   'P 1'
#
loop_
_entity.id
_entity.type
_entity.pdbx_description
1 polymer ?
#
loop_
_entity_poly.entity_id
_entity_poly.type
_entity_poly.pdbx_seq_one_letter_code
_entity_poly.pdbx_strand_id
1 'polypeptide(L)'
;MGVIKAVQAAGTMSIDFNPILYFLPEAMHFCIDFGLNYNTPIKNEIASYAINSKHYDGEPTYGGLGLNLGGSIDYWFTDLPIALRFFSNANIIPQGEPYPELKTGFINVGATLIIVMKRNR
;
A
#
# COMPACT_ATOMS: atom_id res chain seq x y z
N MET A 1 -21.31 1.95 3.03
CA MET A 1 -20.46 1.26 4.03
C MET A 1 -20.66 1.96 5.36
N GLY A 2 -20.57 1.22 6.47
CA GLY A 2 -20.51 1.85 7.79
C GLY A 2 -19.26 2.71 7.91
N VAL A 3 -19.16 3.55 8.93
CA VAL A 3 -17.97 4.40 9.09
C VAL A 3 -16.87 3.57 9.75
N ILE A 4 -15.92 3.12 8.94
CA ILE A 4 -14.69 2.48 9.40
C ILE A 4 -13.57 3.51 9.35
N LYS A 5 -12.98 3.80 10.51
CA LYS A 5 -11.71 4.52 10.61
C LYS A 5 -10.67 3.54 11.12
N ALA A 6 -9.55 3.42 10.42
CA ALA A 6 -8.54 2.43 10.73
C ALA A 6 -7.13 3.01 10.65
N VAL A 7 -6.21 2.39 11.39
CA VAL A 7 -4.77 2.53 11.18
C VAL A 7 -4.29 1.34 10.36
N GLN A 8 -3.44 1.61 9.39
CA GLN A 8 -2.70 0.58 8.66
C GLN A 8 -1.20 0.74 8.97
N ALA A 9 -0.57 -0.36 9.37
CA ALA A 9 0.88 -0.49 9.38
C ALA A 9 1.29 -1.39 8.21
N ALA A 10 2.29 -0.99 7.44
CA ALA A 10 2.76 -1.76 6.29
C ALA A 10 4.28 -1.88 6.31
N GLY A 11 4.76 -3.10 6.02
CA GLY A 11 6.16 -3.37 5.71
C GLY A 11 6.28 -3.70 4.24
N THR A 12 7.11 -2.96 3.51
CA THR A 12 7.29 -3.11 2.06
C THR A 12 8.76 -3.29 1.73
N MET A 13 9.04 -4.27 0.88
CA MET A 13 10.32 -4.52 0.24
C MET A 13 10.24 -4.02 -1.21
N SER A 14 11.24 -3.23 -1.60
CA SER A 14 11.42 -2.74 -2.97
C SER A 14 12.61 -3.47 -3.58
N ILE A 15 12.42 -4.12 -4.72
CA ILE A 15 13.49 -4.77 -5.49
C ILE A 15 13.77 -3.90 -6.71
N ASP A 16 15.02 -3.43 -6.82
CA ASP A 16 15.50 -2.64 -7.96
C ASP A 16 15.96 -3.56 -9.11
N PHE A 17 15.38 -3.37 -10.29
CA PHE A 17 15.65 -4.17 -11.49
C PHE A 17 16.70 -3.54 -12.41
N ASN A 18 17.34 -2.43 -12.03
CA ASN A 18 18.41 -1.81 -12.84
C ASN A 18 19.51 -2.80 -13.30
N PRO A 19 19.96 -3.79 -12.48
CA PRO A 19 20.92 -4.80 -12.94
C PRO A 19 20.43 -5.69 -14.11
N ILE A 20 19.11 -5.86 -14.24
CA ILE A 20 18.48 -6.67 -15.29
C ILE A 20 18.07 -5.77 -16.47
N LEU A 21 17.59 -4.56 -16.18
CA LEU A 21 17.12 -3.57 -17.14
C LEU A 21 18.23 -2.57 -17.52
N TYR A 22 19.43 -3.07 -17.80
CA TYR A 22 20.63 -2.29 -18.11
C TYR A 22 20.51 -1.38 -19.36
N PHE A 23 19.43 -1.53 -20.13
CA PHE A 23 19.13 -0.68 -21.29
C PHE A 23 18.39 0.61 -20.90
N LEU A 24 17.88 0.74 -19.67
CA LEU A 24 17.31 1.98 -19.19
C LEU A 24 18.40 3.03 -18.96
N PRO A 25 18.09 4.33 -19.08
CA PRO A 25 19.04 5.39 -18.69
C PRO A 25 19.53 5.19 -17.26
N GLU A 26 20.81 5.45 -16.99
CA GLU A 26 21.42 5.25 -15.65
C GLU A 26 20.64 5.96 -14.52
N ALA A 27 20.07 7.12 -14.81
CA ALA A 27 19.26 7.89 -13.86
C ALA A 27 17.89 7.24 -13.55
N MET A 28 17.42 6.28 -14.35
CA MET A 28 16.12 5.66 -14.19
C MET A 28 16.22 4.29 -13.53
N HIS A 29 15.52 4.11 -12.42
CA HIS A 29 15.42 2.85 -11.71
C HIS A 29 13.98 2.35 -11.75
N PHE A 30 13.76 1.13 -12.22
CA PHE A 30 12.47 0.47 -12.16
C PHE A 30 12.47 -0.53 -11.00
N CYS A 31 11.48 -0.42 -10.14
CA CYS A 31 11.36 -1.23 -8.93
C CYS A 31 10.02 -1.97 -8.90
N ILE A 32 10.04 -3.18 -8.35
CA ILE A 32 8.83 -3.91 -7.95
C ILE A 32 8.76 -3.93 -6.43
N ASP A 33 7.60 -3.58 -5.91
CA ASP A 33 7.32 -3.45 -4.49
C ASP A 33 6.42 -4.60 -4.02
N PHE A 34 6.81 -5.30 -2.97
CA PHE A 34 6.00 -6.33 -2.31
C PHE A 34 5.97 -6.08 -0.80
N GLY A 35 4.80 -6.20 -0.19
CA GLY A 35 4.64 -5.95 1.22
C GLY A 35 3.45 -6.63 1.86
N LEU A 36 3.51 -6.69 3.19
CA LEU A 36 2.41 -7.08 4.05
C LEU A 36 1.90 -5.83 4.77
N ASN A 37 0.60 -5.76 4.96
CA ASN A 37 -0.01 -4.73 5.79
C ASN A 37 -0.89 -5.36 6.88
N TYR A 38 -1.03 -4.66 7.99
CA TYR A 38 -1.95 -5.01 9.06
C TYR A 38 -2.85 -3.81 9.35
N ASN A 39 -4.14 -4.06 9.42
CA ASN A 39 -5.17 -3.05 9.60
C ASN A 39 -5.87 -3.26 10.92
N THR A 40 -6.06 -2.19 11.69
CA THR A 40 -6.80 -2.23 12.96
C THR A 40 -7.77 -1.06 13.04
N PRO A 41 -9.02 -1.26 13.50
CA PRO A 41 -10.01 -0.20 13.58
C PRO A 41 -9.69 0.73 14.76
N ILE A 42 -9.80 2.04 14.51
CA ILE A 42 -9.97 3.06 15.55
C ILE A 42 -11.47 3.24 15.85
N LYS A 43 -12.31 3.15 14.81
CA LYS A 43 -13.77 3.24 14.88
C LYS A 43 -14.37 2.25 13.89
N ASN A 44 -15.32 1.43 14.34
CA ASN A 44 -16.02 0.47 13.50
C ASN A 44 -17.53 0.64 13.69
N GLU A 45 -18.13 1.55 12.94
CA GLU A 45 -19.59 1.70 12.91
C GLU A 45 -20.18 0.85 11.80
N ILE A 46 -21.25 0.14 12.12
CA ILE A 46 -21.91 -0.79 11.22
C ILE A 46 -22.97 -0.04 10.44
N ALA A 47 -22.98 -0.19 9.12
CA ALA A 47 -24.04 0.44 8.33
C ALA A 47 -25.37 -0.27 8.56
N SER A 48 -26.46 0.50 8.51
CA SER A 48 -27.82 -0.02 8.69
C SER A 48 -28.19 -1.16 7.72
N TYR A 49 -27.58 -1.21 6.52
CA TYR A 49 -27.78 -2.32 5.58
C TYR A 49 -27.03 -3.60 6.01
N ALA A 50 -25.91 -3.47 6.71
CA ALA A 50 -25.12 -4.59 7.19
C ALA A 50 -25.79 -5.25 8.39
N ILE A 51 -26.43 -4.47 9.27
CA ILE A 51 -27.21 -4.99 10.42
C ILE A 51 -28.34 -5.93 9.97
N ASN A 52 -28.97 -5.63 8.83
CA ASN A 52 -30.05 -6.45 8.27
C ASN A 52 -29.55 -7.58 7.34
N SER A 53 -28.24 -7.74 7.21
CA SER A 53 -27.65 -8.82 6.42
C SER A 53 -27.76 -10.15 7.15
N LYS A 54 -28.04 -11.23 6.41
CA LYS A 54 -27.97 -12.60 6.95
C LYS A 54 -26.54 -13.04 7.32
N HIS A 55 -25.53 -12.32 6.84
CA HIS A 55 -24.13 -12.60 7.07
C HIS A 55 -23.55 -11.87 8.27
N TYR A 56 -24.29 -10.92 8.85
CA TYR A 56 -23.86 -10.19 10.03
C TYR A 56 -24.09 -11.07 11.28
N ASP A 57 -23.03 -11.28 12.05
CA ASP A 57 -23.02 -12.18 13.22
C ASP A 57 -23.38 -11.48 14.54
N GLY A 58 -23.59 -10.16 14.51
CA GLY A 58 -23.93 -9.37 15.69
C GLY A 58 -22.78 -8.55 16.25
N GLU A 59 -21.54 -8.78 15.82
CA GLU A 59 -20.35 -8.07 16.31
C GLU A 59 -19.65 -7.25 15.19
N PRO A 60 -19.24 -6.00 15.46
CA PRO A 60 -18.47 -5.21 14.50
C PRO A 60 -17.05 -5.76 14.35
N THR A 61 -16.80 -6.59 13.35
CA THR A 61 -15.45 -7.10 13.08
C THR A 61 -14.79 -6.36 11.92
N TYR A 62 -13.59 -5.84 12.18
CA TYR A 62 -12.71 -5.25 11.16
C TYR A 62 -11.28 -5.38 11.65
N GLY A 63 -10.38 -5.79 10.77
CA GLY A 63 -8.95 -5.82 11.03
C GLY A 63 -8.27 -7.10 10.59
N GLY A 64 -6.94 -7.10 10.60
CA GLY A 64 -6.13 -8.23 10.19
C GLY A 64 -5.16 -7.92 9.06
N LEU A 65 -4.53 -9.00 8.60
CA LEU A 65 -3.49 -8.96 7.56
C LEU A 65 -4.08 -8.69 6.17
N GLY A 66 -3.25 -8.02 5.38
CA GLY A 66 -3.44 -7.72 3.98
C GLY A 66 -2.11 -7.69 3.24
N LEU A 67 -2.19 -7.43 1.95
CA LEU A 67 -1.06 -7.45 1.02
C LEU A 67 -0.94 -6.10 0.31
N ASN A 68 0.29 -5.73 -0.04
CA ASN A 68 0.59 -4.61 -0.91
C ASN A 68 1.52 -5.10 -2.02
N LEU A 69 1.12 -4.89 -3.27
CA LEU A 69 1.95 -5.15 -4.44
C LEU A 69 1.99 -3.89 -5.29
N GLY A 70 3.16 -3.48 -5.72
CA GLY A 70 3.32 -2.27 -6.51
C GLY A 70 4.51 -2.28 -7.42
N GLY A 71 4.67 -1.17 -8.11
CA GLY A 71 5.85 -0.86 -8.87
C GLY A 71 6.12 0.63 -8.83
N SER A 72 7.39 0.98 -9.01
CA SER A 72 7.83 2.36 -9.03
C SER A 72 8.88 2.60 -10.12
N ILE A 73 8.90 3.82 -10.64
CA ILE A 73 9.96 4.35 -11.48
C ILE A 73 10.55 5.55 -10.76
N ASP A 74 11.85 5.49 -10.51
CA ASP A 74 12.60 6.54 -9.85
C ASP A 74 13.55 7.22 -10.83
N TYR A 75 13.52 8.54 -10.86
CA TYR A 75 14.52 9.35 -11.53
C TYR A 75 15.49 9.92 -10.50
N TRP A 76 16.73 9.44 -10.53
CA TRP A 76 17.82 9.83 -9.64
C TRP A 76 18.66 10.92 -10.29
N PHE A 77 18.79 12.06 -9.61
CA PHE A 77 19.66 13.14 -10.08
C PHE A 77 21.12 12.76 -9.79
N THR A 78 21.97 12.79 -10.82
CA THR A 78 23.38 12.37 -10.70
C THR A 78 24.17 13.26 -9.74
N ASP A 79 23.90 14.58 -9.79
CA ASP A 79 24.67 15.60 -9.06
C ASP A 79 23.98 16.13 -7.79
N LEU A 80 22.74 15.69 -7.52
CA LEU A 80 21.96 16.15 -6.38
C LEU A 80 21.52 14.96 -5.51
N PRO A 81 21.46 15.10 -4.18
CA PRO A 81 21.05 14.02 -3.27
C PRO A 81 19.52 13.88 -3.23
N ILE A 82 18.87 13.87 -4.38
CA ILE A 82 17.42 13.79 -4.51
C ILE A 82 17.03 12.82 -5.62
N ALA A 83 15.84 12.24 -5.52
CA ALA A 83 15.20 11.48 -6.57
C ALA A 83 13.69 11.78 -6.63
N LEU A 84 13.09 11.62 -7.80
CA LEU A 84 11.64 11.66 -7.98
C LEU A 84 11.14 10.25 -8.22
N ARG A 85 10.23 9.78 -7.38
CA ARG A 85 9.60 8.46 -7.50
C ARG A 85 8.16 8.63 -7.93
N PHE A 86 7.76 7.90 -8.96
CA PHE A 86 6.36 7.67 -9.32
C PHE A 86 6.02 6.23 -8.97
N PHE A 87 4.93 6.02 -8.25
CA PHE A 87 4.58 4.69 -7.74
C PHE A 87 3.10 4.38 -7.93
N SER A 88 2.82 3.09 -8.06
CA SER A 88 1.48 2.53 -8.03
C SER A 88 1.48 1.27 -7.17
N ASN A 89 0.59 1.21 -6.19
CA ASN A 89 0.48 0.12 -5.24
C ASN A 89 -0.98 -0.36 -5.15
N ALA A 90 -1.20 -1.62 -5.48
CA ALA A 90 -2.43 -2.33 -5.18
C ALA A 90 -2.38 -2.84 -3.73
N ASN A 91 -3.35 -2.43 -2.93
CA ASN A 91 -3.53 -2.85 -1.54
C ASN A 91 -4.75 -3.75 -1.44
N ILE A 92 -4.58 -4.88 -0.75
CA ILE A 92 -5.65 -5.78 -0.36
C ILE A 92 -5.74 -5.70 1.16
N ILE A 93 -6.90 -5.29 1.69
CA ILE A 93 -7.15 -5.12 3.13
C ILE A 93 -8.38 -5.92 3.57
N PRO A 94 -8.55 -6.19 4.88
CA PRO A 94 -9.80 -6.72 5.42
C PRO A 94 -11.01 -5.89 4.98
N GLN A 95 -12.09 -6.57 4.61
CA GLN A 95 -13.39 -5.94 4.41
C GLN A 95 -14.10 -5.82 5.76
N GLY A 96 -14.92 -4.78 5.94
CA GLY A 96 -15.78 -4.67 7.11
C GLY A 96 -17.11 -5.39 6.94
N GLU A 97 -17.96 -5.26 7.96
CA GLU A 97 -19.30 -5.86 7.96
C GLU A 97 -20.14 -5.48 6.72
N PRO A 98 -20.96 -6.43 6.20
CA PRO A 98 -21.32 -7.71 6.80
C PRO A 98 -20.50 -8.92 6.30
N TYR A 99 -19.34 -8.69 5.67
CA TYR A 99 -18.53 -9.76 5.05
C TYR A 99 -17.07 -9.69 5.52
N PRO A 100 -16.80 -9.88 6.83
CA PRO A 100 -15.45 -9.76 7.39
C PRO A 100 -14.47 -10.84 6.90
N GLU A 101 -14.98 -11.93 6.35
CA GLU A 101 -14.19 -12.99 5.70
C GLU A 101 -13.61 -12.55 4.35
N LEU A 102 -14.17 -11.52 3.73
CA LEU A 102 -13.72 -11.02 2.43
C LEU A 102 -12.61 -9.98 2.57
N LYS A 103 -12.00 -9.66 1.42
CA LYS A 103 -10.97 -8.63 1.29
C LYS A 103 -11.41 -7.55 0.31
N THR A 104 -11.07 -6.31 0.61
CA THR A 104 -11.30 -5.17 -0.27
C THR A 104 -9.97 -4.73 -0.88
N GLY A 105 -9.97 -4.51 -2.20
CA GLY A 105 -8.83 -4.00 -2.94
C GLY A 105 -8.95 -2.51 -3.23
N PHE A 106 -7.85 -1.78 -3.19
CA PHE A 106 -7.75 -0.41 -3.70
C PHE A 106 -6.36 -0.14 -4.27
N ILE A 107 -6.25 0.87 -5.14
CA ILE A 107 -4.98 1.25 -5.77
C ILE A 107 -4.59 2.65 -5.30
N ASN A 108 -3.34 2.81 -4.90
CA ASN A 108 -2.71 4.09 -4.61
C ASN A 108 -1.78 4.41 -5.77
N VAL A 109 -1.94 5.58 -6.36
CA VAL A 109 -0.99 6.14 -7.32
C VAL A 109 -0.49 7.45 -6.76
N GLY A 110 0.80 7.71 -6.89
CA GLY A 110 1.37 8.94 -6.38
C GLY A 110 2.79 9.21 -6.86
N ALA A 111 3.33 10.31 -6.36
CA ALA A 111 4.71 10.69 -6.55
C ALA A 111 5.33 11.15 -5.23
N THR A 112 6.61 10.92 -5.04
CA THR A 112 7.37 11.40 -3.88
C THR A 112 8.69 12.04 -4.31
N LEU A 113 9.11 13.05 -3.54
CA LEU A 113 10.48 13.53 -3.55
C LEU A 113 11.26 12.74 -2.49
N ILE A 114 12.31 12.04 -2.93
CA ILE A 114 13.21 11.29 -2.06
C ILE A 114 14.42 12.18 -1.78
N ILE A 115 14.75 12.37 -0.51
CA ILE A 115 15.98 13.04 -0.09
C ILE A 115 16.95 11.97 0.42
N VAL A 116 18.11 11.88 -0.22
CA VAL A 116 19.11 10.85 0.03
C VAL A 116 20.13 11.40 1.03
N MET A 117 20.02 10.99 2.29
CA MET A 117 20.99 11.41 3.30
C MET A 117 22.28 10.61 3.16
N LYS A 118 23.38 11.32 2.85
CA LYS A 118 24.78 10.85 2.82
C LYS A 118 25.02 9.63 1.90
N ARG A 119 25.39 9.90 0.64
CA ARG A 119 26.19 8.96 -0.17
C ARG A 119 27.64 9.10 0.25
N ASN A 120 28.19 8.15 1.01
CA ASN A 120 29.64 7.99 0.99
C ASN A 120 30.00 7.53 -0.42
N ARG A 121 30.75 8.36 -1.16
CA ARG A 121 31.48 7.90 -2.34
C ARG A 121 32.61 7.00 -1.90
#